data_AF-A0AAU6PDI8-F1
#
_entry.id   AF-A0AAU6PDI8-F1
#
_cell.length_a   1.000
_cell.length_b   1.000
_cell.length_c   1.000
_cell.angle_alpha   90.00
_cell.angle_beta   90.00
_cell.angle_gamma   90.00
#
_symmetry.space_group_name_H-M   'P 1'
#
loop_
_entity.id
_entity.type
_entity.pdbx_description
1 polymer ?
#
loop_
_entity_poly.entity_id
_entity_poly.type
_entity_poly.pdbx_seq_one_letter_code
_entity_poly.pdbx_strand_id
1 'polypeptide(L)'
;MNKNSFISVISHEKKQEKRGSVEFQVFCFTNKIRRLTSHLKLHKKDYSSQRGLRKILGKRQRLLVYLSNKNRVRYKELISQLNIRELKTR
;
A
#
# COMPACT_ATOMS: atom_id res chain seq x y z
N MET A 1 0.65 -7.28 20.23
CA MET A 1 -0.46 -6.31 20.20
C MET A 1 -0.08 -5.16 19.30
N ASN A 2 -0.82 -4.97 18.21
CA ASN A 2 -1.06 -3.72 17.48
C ASN A 2 -2.01 -4.08 16.34
N LYS A 3 -3.26 -4.34 16.74
CA LYS A 3 -4.40 -4.41 15.81
C LYS A 3 -4.64 -2.98 15.35
N ASN A 4 -3.87 -2.52 14.36
CA ASN A 4 -4.14 -1.23 13.74
C ASN A 4 -5.51 -1.33 13.07
N SER A 5 -6.44 -0.62 13.70
CA SER A 5 -7.90 -0.63 13.66
C SER A 5 -8.48 -0.09 12.34
N PHE A 6 -8.07 -0.70 11.23
CA PHE A 6 -8.77 -0.58 9.93
C PHE A 6 -9.00 -1.95 9.26
N ILE A 7 -8.44 -3.03 9.83
CA ILE A 7 -8.56 -4.40 9.30
C ILE A 7 -10.00 -4.94 9.39
N SER A 8 -10.89 -4.31 10.16
CA SER A 8 -12.33 -4.63 10.24
C SER A 8 -13.25 -3.81 9.33
N VAL A 9 -12.78 -2.77 8.63
CA VAL A 9 -13.68 -1.76 7.99
C VAL A 9 -14.07 -2.09 6.54
N ILE A 10 -13.48 -3.11 5.91
CA ILE A 10 -14.02 -3.66 4.66
C ILE A 10 -14.79 -4.92 5.00
N SER A 11 -15.99 -4.71 5.58
CA SER A 11 -17.05 -5.71 5.65
C SER A 11 -17.09 -6.45 4.31
N HIS A 12 -17.13 -7.78 4.35
CA HIS A 12 -17.03 -8.64 3.16
C HIS A 12 -18.01 -8.23 2.03
N GLU A 13 -19.12 -7.57 2.37
CA GLU A 13 -20.12 -7.02 1.45
C GLU A 13 -19.66 -5.78 0.67
N LYS A 14 -18.92 -4.82 1.26
CA LYS A 14 -18.41 -3.62 0.56
C LYS A 14 -17.19 -3.89 -0.34
N LYS A 15 -16.69 -5.12 -0.34
CA LYS A 15 -15.44 -5.54 -0.97
C LYS A 15 -15.55 -5.63 -2.50
N GLN A 16 -16.74 -5.88 -3.04
CA GLN A 16 -16.95 -5.96 -4.49
C GLN A 16 -16.90 -4.56 -5.15
N GLU A 17 -17.64 -3.59 -4.62
CA GLU A 17 -17.63 -2.21 -5.14
C GLU A 17 -16.29 -1.49 -4.91
N LYS A 18 -15.63 -1.75 -3.77
CA LYS A 18 -14.41 -1.03 -3.39
C LYS A 18 -13.12 -1.67 -3.93
N ARG A 19 -13.17 -2.86 -4.56
CA ARG A 19 -11.98 -3.55 -5.10
C ARG A 19 -11.22 -2.71 -6.14
N GLY A 20 -11.93 -1.90 -6.92
CA GLY A 20 -11.35 -0.99 -7.90
C GLY A 20 -10.79 0.30 -7.32
N SER A 21 -11.11 0.64 -6.06
CA SER A 21 -10.70 1.91 -5.46
C SER A 21 -9.18 2.02 -5.29
N VAL A 22 -8.66 3.25 -5.41
CA VAL A 22 -7.23 3.54 -5.26
C VAL A 22 -6.75 3.18 -3.86
N GLU A 23 -7.56 3.45 -2.84
CA GLU A 23 -7.27 3.11 -1.44
C GLU A 23 -7.07 1.60 -1.25
N PHE A 24 -8.00 0.80 -1.78
CA PHE A 24 -7.94 -0.65 -1.66
C PHE A 24 -6.70 -1.23 -2.35
N GLN A 25 -6.35 -0.71 -3.53
CA GLN A 25 -5.16 -1.13 -4.26
C GLN A 25 -3.88 -0.77 -3.50
N VAL A 26 -3.78 0.45 -2.95
CA VAL A 26 -2.64 0.88 -2.13
C VAL A 26 -2.50 0.03 -0.87
N PHE A 27 -3.61 -0.32 -0.21
CA PHE A 27 -3.63 -1.24 0.93
C PHE A 27 -3.10 -2.63 0.56
N CYS A 28 -3.62 -3.22 -0.52
CA CYS A 28 -3.17 -4.52 -1.02
C CYS A 28 -1.66 -4.53 -1.33
N PHE A 29 -1.17 -3.50 -2.02
CA PHE A 29 0.26 -3.37 -2.31
C PHE A 29 1.09 -3.19 -1.04
N THR A 30 0.60 -2.41 -0.07
CA THR A 30 1.31 -2.20 1.20
C THR A 30 1.46 -3.50 1.99
N ASN A 31 0.41 -4.31 2.07
CA ASN A 31 0.48 -5.63 2.71
C ASN A 31 1.42 -6.58 1.97
N LYS A 32 1.39 -6.59 0.63
CA LYS A 32 2.30 -7.40 -0.18
C LYS A 32 3.76 -6.99 0.00
N ILE A 33 4.04 -5.68 0.04
CA ILE A 33 5.36 -5.13 0.32
C ILE A 33 5.84 -5.58 1.70
N ARG A 34 5.02 -5.47 2.74
CA ARG A 34 5.39 -5.90 4.11
C ARG A 34 5.78 -7.39 4.14
N ARG A 35 4.96 -8.26 3.54
CA ARG A 35 5.24 -9.71 3.45
C ARG A 35 6.54 -10.02 2.68
N LEU A 36 6.70 -9.44 1.49
CA LEU A 36 7.91 -9.64 0.66
C LEU A 36 9.17 -9.09 1.34
N THR A 37 9.05 -7.97 2.06
CA THR A 37 10.17 -7.39 2.80
C THR A 37 10.66 -8.35 3.89
N SER A 38 9.74 -8.97 4.64
CA SER A 38 10.11 -10.00 5.63
C SER A 38 10.75 -11.23 4.98
N HIS A 39 10.22 -11.68 3.84
CA HIS A 39 10.81 -12.80 3.08
C HIS A 39 12.24 -12.50 2.62
N LEU A 40 12.48 -11.31 2.05
CA LEU A 40 13.81 -10.92 1.55
C LEU A 40 14.83 -10.68 2.67
N LYS A 41 14.40 -10.42 3.92
CA LYS A 41 15.32 -10.37 5.06
C LYS A 41 15.99 -11.73 5.30
N LEU A 42 15.25 -12.82 5.11
CA LEU A 42 15.75 -14.19 5.22
C LEU A 42 16.49 -14.61 3.93
N HIS A 43 15.93 -14.27 2.76
CA HIS A 43 16.47 -14.66 1.46
C HIS A 43 17.12 -13.48 0.71
N LYS A 44 18.26 -13.01 1.22
CA LYS A 44 18.94 -11.80 0.69
C LYS A 44 19.40 -11.92 -0.77
N LYS A 45 19.62 -13.14 -1.28
CA LYS A 45 20.10 -13.42 -2.65
C LYS A 45 18.97 -13.61 -3.66
N ASP A 46 17.69 -13.51 -3.26
CA ASP A 46 16.57 -13.59 -4.21
C ASP A 46 16.34 -12.27 -4.96
N TYR A 47 17.11 -12.09 -6.03
CA TYR A 47 17.03 -10.91 -6.89
C TYR A 47 15.75 -10.86 -7.74
N SER A 48 15.13 -12.02 -8.03
CA SER A 48 13.89 -12.10 -8.80
C SER A 48 12.72 -11.51 -8.02
N SER A 49 12.58 -11.91 -6.74
CA SER A 49 11.58 -11.33 -5.84
C SER A 49 11.87 -9.87 -5.52
N GLN A 50 13.15 -9.47 -5.39
CA GLN A 50 13.53 -8.07 -5.20
C GLN A 50 13.09 -7.20 -6.39
N ARG A 51 13.25 -7.69 -7.64
CA ARG A 51 12.76 -7.01 -8.84
C ARG A 51 11.23 -6.87 -8.83
N GLY A 52 10.52 -7.94 -8.42
CA GLY A 52 9.06 -7.91 -8.24
C GLY A 52 8.61 -6.88 -7.20
N LEU A 53 9.32 -6.82 -6.07
CA LEU A 53 9.06 -5.84 -5.00
C LEU A 53 9.21 -4.41 -5.52
N ARG A 54 10.29 -4.09 -6.26
CA ARG A 54 10.49 -2.76 -6.86
C ARG A 54 9.35 -2.37 -7.79
N LYS A 55 8.85 -3.30 -8.63
CA LYS A 55 7.69 -3.06 -9.50
C LYS A 55 6.43 -2.71 -8.70
N ILE A 56 6.15 -3.42 -7.61
CA ILE A 56 4.99 -3.17 -6.75
C ILE A 56 5.12 -1.80 -6.06
N LEU A 57 6.32 -1.47 -5.59
CA LEU A 57 6.60 -0.19 -4.93
C LEU A 57 6.37 0.99 -5.87
N GLY A 58 6.83 0.91 -7.13
CA GLY A 58 6.58 1.92 -8.15
C GLY A 58 5.10 2.03 -8.58
N LYS A 59 4.36 0.91 -8.64
CA LYS A 59 2.90 0.95 -8.87
C LYS A 59 2.18 1.69 -7.74
N ARG A 60 2.49 1.36 -6.48
CA ARG A 60 1.92 2.03 -5.30
C ARG A 60 2.24 3.52 -5.27
N GLN A 61 3.46 3.91 -5.61
CA GLN A 61 3.87 5.32 -5.66
C GLN A 61 3.05 6.11 -6.69
N ARG A 62 2.84 5.57 -7.90
CA ARG A 62 2.01 6.22 -8.93
C ARG A 62 0.56 6.41 -8.48
N LEU A 63 -0.02 5.42 -7.80
CA LEU A 63 -1.36 5.54 -7.24
C LEU A 63 -1.46 6.60 -6.14
N LEU A 64 -0.45 6.71 -5.28
CA LEU A 64 -0.39 7.75 -4.26
C LEU A 64 -0.24 9.15 -4.85
N VAL A 65 0.59 9.31 -5.89
CA VAL A 65 0.71 10.56 -6.66
C VAL A 65 -0.66 10.93 -7.25
N TYR A 66 -1.31 10.00 -7.94
CA TYR A 66 -2.63 10.21 -8.51
C TYR A 66 -3.65 10.65 -7.46
N LEU A 67 -3.69 9.95 -6.30
CA LEU A 67 -4.62 10.29 -5.22
C LEU A 67 -4.31 11.68 -4.62
N SER A 68 -3.02 12.02 -4.47
CA SER A 68 -2.60 13.33 -3.95
C SER A 68 -3.00 14.49 -4.87
N ASN A 69 -2.98 14.27 -6.18
CA ASN A 69 -3.40 15.26 -7.18
C ASN A 69 -4.93 15.40 -7.22
N LYS A 70 -5.66 14.29 -7.07
CA LYS A 70 -7.13 14.27 -7.14
C LYS A 70 -7.80 14.74 -5.86
N ASN A 71 -7.30 14.31 -4.69
CA ASN A 71 -7.85 14.68 -3.39
C ASN A 71 -6.79 14.56 -2.28
N ARG A 72 -6.29 15.71 -1.84
CA ARG A 72 -5.25 15.80 -0.78
C ARG A 72 -5.73 15.30 0.58
N VAL A 73 -7.01 15.46 0.92
CA VAL A 73 -7.56 15.03 2.22
C VAL A 73 -7.54 13.51 2.31
N ARG A 74 -8.10 12.82 1.31
CA ARG A 74 -8.07 11.36 1.21
C ARG A 74 -6.65 10.80 1.18
N TYR A 75 -5.73 11.49 0.51
CA TYR A 75 -4.32 11.11 0.50
C TYR A 75 -3.72 11.14 1.92
N LYS A 76 -3.89 12.25 2.65
CA LYS A 76 -3.38 12.41 4.03
C LYS A 76 -3.94 11.37 4.99
N GLU A 77 -5.25 11.12 4.91
CA GLU A 77 -5.91 10.08 5.71
C GLU A 77 -5.32 8.69 5.40
N LEU A 78 -5.18 8.35 4.12
CA LEU A 78 -4.68 7.04 3.69
C LEU A 78 -3.23 6.79 4.13
N ILE A 79 -2.33 7.78 3.97
CA ILE A 79 -0.92 7.60 4.37
C ILE A 79 -0.77 7.49 5.89
N SER A 80 -1.57 8.24 6.66
CA SER A 80 -1.59 8.20 8.12
C SER A 80 -2.05 6.82 8.60
N GLN A 81 -3.16 6.32 8.06
CA GLN A 81 -3.69 4.99 8.39
C GLN A 81 -2.71 3.85 8.07
N LEU A 82 -2.05 3.93 6.92
CA LEU A 82 -1.15 2.87 6.46
C LEU A 82 0.28 3.02 6.96
N ASN A 83 0.59 4.08 7.73
CA ASN A 83 1.93 4.45 8.17
C ASN A 83 2.92 4.47 6.99
N ILE A 84 2.54 5.16 5.91
CA ILE A 84 3.37 5.31 4.72
C ILE A 84 4.09 6.65 4.79
N ARG A 85 5.39 6.65 4.50
CA ARG A 85 6.17 7.90 4.40
C ARG A 85 5.58 8.83 3.34
N GLU A 86 5.44 10.11 3.69
CA GLU A 86 5.00 11.16 2.77
C GLU A 86 5.87 11.22 1.52
N LEU A 87 5.22 11.53 0.40
CA LEU A 87 5.91 11.72 -0.86
C LEU A 87 6.63 13.07 -0.81
N LYS A 88 7.95 13.07 -1.00
CA LYS A 88 8.71 14.30 -1.23
C LYS A 88 8.42 14.76 -2.66
N THR A 89 7.49 15.69 -2.82
CA THR A 89 7.35 16.45 -4.07
C THR A 89 8.60 17.32 -4.19
N ARG A 90 9.38 17.14 -5.26
CA ARG A 90 10.46 18.08 -5.63
C ARG A 90 9.84 19.25 -6.36
#